data_AF-A0A3A4W1U2-F1
#
_entry.id   AF-A0A3A4W1U2-F1
#
_cell.length_a   1.000
_cell.length_b   1.000
_cell.length_c   1.000
_cell.angle_alpha   90.00
_cell.angle_beta   90.00
_cell.angle_gamma   90.00
#
_symmetry.space_group_name_H-M   'P 1'
#
loop_
_entity.id
_entity.type
_entity.pdbx_description
1 polymer ?
#
loop_
_entity_poly.entity_id
_entity_poly.type
_entity_poly.pdbx_seq_one_letter_code
_entity_poly.pdbx_strand_id
1 'polypeptide(L)'
;MKALEITGGICACGAVYALDRMGHNLGEVFLDALTFACKGDIDKAMALTPEEYETETLDYDVHTNTVSRRGGRGGRSGKIIFVRLKDK
;
A
#
# COMPACT_ATOMS: atom_id res chain seq x y z
N MET A 1 -15.23 14.85 -4.19
CA MET A 1 -13.92 14.26 -3.86
C MET A 1 -14.19 12.98 -3.09
N LYS A 2 -13.73 11.81 -3.58
CA LYS A 2 -13.87 10.54 -2.84
C LYS A 2 -12.99 10.65 -1.60
N ALA A 3 -13.52 10.36 -0.41
CA ALA A 3 -12.69 10.20 0.77
C ALA A 3 -11.80 8.97 0.56
N LEU A 4 -10.49 9.12 0.77
CA LEU A 4 -9.59 7.97 0.82
C LEU A 4 -9.81 7.23 2.13
N GLU A 5 -10.49 6.09 2.07
CA GLU A 5 -10.66 5.19 3.22
C GLU A 5 -9.49 4.21 3.31
N ILE A 6 -8.34 4.72 3.73
CA ILE A 6 -7.13 3.93 3.87
C ILE A 6 -6.96 3.55 5.34
N THR A 7 -6.83 2.25 5.62
CA THR A 7 -6.19 1.81 6.87
C THR A 7 -4.69 1.79 6.62
N GLY A 8 -3.97 2.84 7.01
CA GLY A 8 -2.59 3.05 6.60
C GLY A 8 -1.89 4.19 7.32
N GLY A 9 -0.70 4.54 6.86
CA GLY A 9 0.10 5.61 7.45
C GLY A 9 1.36 5.94 6.65
N ILE A 10 2.22 6.79 7.24
CA ILE A 10 3.51 7.17 6.68
C ILE A 10 4.60 6.64 7.60
N CYS A 11 5.53 5.88 7.05
CA CYS A 11 6.73 5.43 7.74
C CYS A 11 7.73 6.60 7.89
N ALA A 12 8.58 6.56 8.91
CA ALA A 12 9.63 7.56 9.12
C ALA A 12 10.59 7.71 7.92
N CYS A 13 10.70 6.70 7.05
CA CYS A 13 11.49 6.77 5.81
C CYS A 13 10.77 7.46 4.63
N GLY A 14 9.54 7.93 4.83
CA GLY A 14 8.72 8.59 3.81
C GLY A 14 7.85 7.65 2.96
N ALA A 15 7.93 6.33 3.16
CA ALA A 15 7.02 5.39 2.51
C ALA A 15 5.60 5.50 3.09
N VAL A 16 4.61 5.53 2.21
CA VAL A 16 3.20 5.33 2.56
C VAL A 16 2.93 3.83 2.64
N TYR A 17 2.13 3.39 3.60
CA TYR A 17 1.65 2.02 3.65
C TYR A 17 0.13 1.94 3.83
N ALA A 18 -0.47 0.90 3.25
CA ALA A 18 -1.91 0.66 3.28
C ALA A 18 -2.20 -0.82 3.48
N LEU A 19 -3.21 -1.13 4.30
CA LEU A 19 -3.63 -2.49 4.66
C LEU A 19 -4.86 -2.90 3.86
N ASP A 20 -4.72 -3.98 3.10
CA ASP A 20 -5.83 -4.81 2.63
C ASP A 20 -6.07 -5.93 3.64
N ARG A 21 -7.10 -5.79 4.47
CA ARG A 21 -7.39 -6.75 5.55
C ARG A 21 -7.69 -8.16 5.05
N MET A 22 -8.26 -8.31 3.85
CA MET A 22 -8.65 -9.62 3.30
C MET A 22 -7.73 -10.10 2.17
N GLY A 23 -6.87 -9.21 1.65
CA GLY A 23 -5.97 -9.52 0.53
C GLY A 23 -6.69 -9.68 -0.81
N HIS A 24 -7.90 -9.14 -0.95
CA HIS A 24 -8.74 -9.27 -2.15
C HIS A 24 -8.81 -7.99 -3.00
N ASN A 25 -8.41 -6.86 -2.43
CA ASN A 25 -8.58 -5.51 -3.00
C ASN A 25 -7.23 -4.84 -3.26
N LEU A 26 -6.17 -5.63 -3.49
CA LEU A 26 -4.80 -5.14 -3.66
C LEU A 26 -4.68 -3.99 -4.67
N GLY A 27 -5.40 -4.05 -5.79
CA GLY A 27 -5.38 -2.98 -6.81
C GLY A 27 -5.94 -1.66 -6.31
N GLU A 28 -7.09 -1.68 -5.63
CA GLU A 28 -7.71 -0.46 -5.07
C GLU A 28 -6.84 0.11 -3.94
N VAL A 29 -6.38 -0.75 -3.03
CA VAL A 29 -5.53 -0.34 -1.90
C VAL A 29 -4.19 0.22 -2.38
N PHE A 30 -3.62 -0.32 -3.47
CA PHE A 30 -2.42 0.21 -4.10
C PHE A 30 -2.63 1.61 -4.69
N LEU A 31 -3.74 1.81 -5.42
CA LEU A 31 -4.08 3.12 -5.99
C LEU A 31 -4.34 4.16 -4.90
N ASP A 32 -5.02 3.77 -3.83
CA ASP A 32 -5.25 4.62 -2.67
C ASP A 32 -3.92 5.02 -1.99
N ALA A 33 -2.99 4.06 -1.83
CA ALA A 33 -1.65 4.35 -1.30
C ALA A 33 -0.86 5.32 -2.20
N LEU A 34 -0.88 5.13 -3.52
CA LEU A 34 -0.25 6.05 -4.47
C LEU A 34 -0.87 7.44 -4.44
N THR A 35 -2.20 7.52 -4.38
CA THR A 35 -2.94 8.77 -4.28
C THR A 35 -2.57 9.51 -3.00
N PHE A 36 -2.46 8.79 -1.88
CA PHE A 36 -2.02 9.36 -0.62
C PHE A 36 -0.56 9.85 -0.67
N ALA A 37 0.35 9.09 -1.29
CA ALA A 37 1.72 9.52 -1.54
C ALA A 37 1.77 10.79 -2.43
N CYS A 38 0.80 10.93 -3.35
CA CYS A 38 0.57 12.14 -4.15
C CYS A 38 -0.26 13.22 -3.44
N LYS A 39 -0.43 13.15 -2.12
CA LYS A 39 -1.15 14.14 -1.31
C LYS A 39 -2.63 14.31 -1.71
N GLY A 40 -3.27 13.23 -2.16
CA GLY A 40 -4.68 13.22 -2.56
C GLY A 40 -4.92 13.49 -4.05
N ASP A 41 -3.87 13.70 -4.84
CA ASP A 41 -3.97 13.93 -6.28
C ASP A 41 -4.04 12.60 -7.04
N ILE A 42 -5.26 12.17 -7.38
CA ILE A 42 -5.51 10.90 -8.07
C ILE A 42 -5.04 10.94 -9.53
N ASP A 43 -5.18 12.09 -10.20
CA ASP A 43 -4.76 12.24 -11.59
C ASP A 43 -3.24 12.10 -11.68
N LYS A 44 -2.50 12.71 -10.75
CA LYS A 44 -1.06 12.52 -10.62
C LYS A 44 -0.71 11.06 -10.32
N ALA A 45 -1.38 10.42 -9.37
CA ALA A 45 -1.11 9.02 -9.02
C ALA A 45 -1.33 8.07 -10.20
N MET A 46 -2.37 8.29 -11.01
CA MET A 46 -2.64 7.52 -12.22
C MET A 46 -1.67 7.81 -13.37
N ALA A 47 -1.02 8.98 -13.36
CA ALA A 47 -0.04 9.38 -14.36
C ALA A 47 1.39 8.88 -14.06
N LEU A 48 1.66 8.39 -12.85
CA LEU A 48 2.99 7.89 -12.46
C LEU A 48 3.36 6.64 -13.24
N THR A 49 4.62 6.56 -13.68
CA THR A 49 5.18 5.34 -14.24
C THR A 49 5.86 4.48 -13.17
N PRO A 50 6.06 3.16 -13.40
CA PRO A 50 6.76 2.29 -12.46
C PRO A 50 8.19 2.72 -12.13
N GLU A 51 8.81 3.58 -12.96
CA GLU A 51 10.13 4.13 -12.64
C GLU A 51 10.07 5.23 -11.56
N GLU A 52 8.93 5.90 -11.37
CA GLU A 52 8.77 7.06 -10.47
C GLU A 52 8.44 6.69 -9.02
N TYR A 53 8.25 5.40 -8.72
CA TYR A 53 8.00 4.91 -7.37
C TYR A 53 8.66 3.55 -7.11
N GLU A 54 8.74 3.21 -5.83
CA GLU A 54 9.06 1.86 -5.35
C GLU A 54 7.85 1.30 -4.64
N THR A 55 7.63 -0.01 -4.75
CA THR A 55 6.54 -0.70 -4.07
C THR A 55 7.00 -2.04 -3.51
N GLU A 56 6.48 -2.39 -2.35
CA GLU A 56 6.66 -3.71 -1.74
C GLU A 56 5.34 -4.15 -1.10
N THR A 57 5.01 -5.44 -1.21
CA THR A 57 3.83 -6.01 -0.56
C THR A 57 4.25 -7.13 0.37
N LEU A 58 3.78 -7.07 1.62
CA LEU A 58 4.01 -8.08 2.65
C LEU A 58 2.69 -8.75 3.04
N ASP A 59 2.78 -10.01 3.45
CA ASP A 59 1.67 -10.67 4.14
C ASP A 59 1.50 -10.07 5.52
N TYR A 60 0.26 -9.89 5.93
CA TYR A 60 -0.14 -9.42 7.25
C TYR A 60 -1.03 -10.45 7.92
N ASP A 61 -0.62 -10.86 9.11
CA ASP A 61 -1.42 -11.69 10.01
C ASP A 61 -2.14 -10.79 11.02
N VAL A 62 -3.47 -10.76 10.93
CA VAL A 62 -4.32 -9.93 11.78
C VAL A 62 -4.41 -10.45 13.22
N HIS A 63 -4.18 -11.74 13.45
CA HIS A 63 -4.26 -12.36 14.78
C HIS A 63 -3.02 -12.07 15.60
N THR A 64 -1.84 -12.10 14.96
CA THR A 64 -0.56 -11.82 15.62
C THR A 64 -0.07 -10.38 15.43
N ASN A 65 -0.71 -9.61 14.53
CA ASN A 65 -0.28 -8.27 14.13
C ASN A 65 1.19 -8.25 13.64
N THR A 66 1.54 -9.22 12.80
CA THR A 66 2.90 -9.37 12.26
C THR A 66 2.92 -9.35 10.75
N VAL A 67 4.03 -8.89 10.18
CA VAL A 67 4.27 -8.92 8.73
C VAL A 67 5.33 -9.95 8.35
N SER A 68 5.16 -10.59 7.19
CA SER A 68 6.14 -11.53 6.65
C SER A 68 6.32 -11.39 5.14
N ARG A 69 7.56 -11.53 4.66
CA ARG A 69 7.90 -11.59 3.22
C ARG A 69 7.53 -12.93 2.58
N ARG A 70 7.34 -13.97 3.39
CA ARG A 70 7.13 -15.34 2.93
C ARG A 70 5.67 -15.68 3.14
N GLY A 71 5.00 -16.05 2.03
CA GLY A 71 3.64 -16.63 2.02
C GLY A 71 3.42 -17.47 3.25
N GLY A 72 2.61 -16.98 4.20
CA GLY A 72 2.20 -17.76 5.35
C GLY A 72 1.73 -19.13 4.86
N ARG A 73 2.12 -20.21 5.55
CA ARG A 73 1.67 -21.58 5.22
C ARG A 73 0.16 -21.68 5.53
N GLY A 74 -0.69 -21.15 4.65
CA GLY A 74 -2.13 -21.09 4.86
C GLY A 74 -2.75 -19.95 4.05
N GLY A 75 -3.88 -20.21 3.40
CA GLY A 75 -4.52 -19.27 2.48
C GLY A 75 -4.93 -17.92 3.09
N ARG A 76 -5.32 -17.00 2.20
CA ARG A 76 -5.94 -15.66 2.44
C ARG A 76 -5.42 -14.92 3.68
N SER A 77 -4.15 -14.54 3.64
CA SER A 77 -3.58 -13.53 4.54
C SER A 77 -3.91 -12.11 4.05
N GLY A 78 -4.13 -11.19 4.98
CA GLY A 78 -4.15 -9.76 4.69
C GLY A 78 -2.83 -9.32 4.05
N LYS A 79 -2.82 -8.13 3.47
CA LYS A 79 -1.66 -7.59 2.74
C LYS A 79 -1.39 -6.18 3.20
N ILE A 80 -0.13 -5.86 3.48
CA ILE A 80 0.29 -4.46 3.63
C ILE A 80 1.13 -4.11 2.41
N ILE A 81 0.70 -3.06 1.73
CA ILE A 81 1.37 -2.49 0.56
C ILE A 81 2.13 -1.26 1.03
N PHE A 82 3.40 -1.15 0.65
CA PHE A 82 4.25 0.00 0.86
C PHE A 82 4.51 0.66 -0.48
N VAL A 83 4.41 1.98 -0.54
CA VAL A 83 4.71 2.78 -1.73
C VAL A 83 5.58 3.96 -1.31
N ARG A 84 6.63 4.23 -2.09
CA ARG A 84 7.47 5.41 -1.89
C ARG A 84 7.74 6.06 -3.24
N LEU A 85 7.40 7.35 -3.37
CA LEU A 85 7.79 8.11 -4.55
C LEU A 85 9.31 8.25 -4.58
N LYS A 86 9.91 8.15 -5.75
CA LYS A 86 11.32 8.48 -5.93
C LYS A 86 11.44 10.00 -6.08
N ASP A 87 12.46 10.57 -5.47
CA ASP A 87 12.83 11.94 -5.75
C ASP A 87 13.30 12.03 -7.22
N LYS A 88 12.88 13.07 -7.93
CA LYS A 88 13.39 13.38 -9.28
C LYS A 88 14.75 14.06 -9.19
#